data_AF-A0A1Y1XJD3-F1
#
_entry.id   AF-A0A1Y1XJD3-F1
#
_cell.length_a   1.000
_cell.length_b   1.000
_cell.length_c   1.000
_cell.angle_alpha   90.00
_cell.angle_beta   90.00
_cell.angle_gamma   90.00
#
_symmetry.space_group_name_H-M   'P 1'
#
loop_
_entity.id
_entity.type
_entity.pdbx_description
1 polymer ?
#
loop_
_entity_poly.entity_id
_entity_poly.type
_entity_poly.pdbx_seq_one_letter_code
_entity_poly.pdbx_strand_id
1 'polypeptide(L)'
;MSNNEMLSQIDNNNNDNNIIKFQRKTHEYFSRRPPFEKFYIDSEKELNKFYSIFSNAINLDQQYLDNNTVFIQVKQASSGSIKWELSSVTFNNNNVNLNIVCPHSLANRCFTCDMAFWYFVAVIPNNMLKNLNLIGWKKPSEI
;
A
#
# COMPACT_ATOMS: atom_id res chain seq x y z
N MET A 1 -4.99 10.67 21.38
CA MET A 1 -3.59 10.22 21.20
C MET A 1 -3.54 9.45 19.90
N SER A 2 -2.95 10.01 18.84
CA SER A 2 -2.82 9.34 17.54
C SER A 2 -1.57 8.45 17.59
N ASN A 3 -1.78 7.15 17.82
CA ASN A 3 -0.72 6.15 17.77
C ASN A 3 -0.49 5.76 16.31
N ASN A 4 0.40 6.47 15.63
CA ASN A 4 0.92 6.06 14.33
C ASN A 4 1.89 4.90 14.53
N GLU A 5 1.38 3.67 14.49
CA GLU A 5 2.21 2.48 14.62
C GLU A 5 2.98 2.19 13.32
N MET A 6 4.29 2.41 13.44
CA MET A 6 5.46 1.77 12.82
C MET A 6 5.43 1.45 11.31
N LEU A 7 6.27 2.20 10.58
CA LEU A 7 6.84 1.80 9.29
C LEU A 7 7.78 0.60 9.52
N SER A 8 7.38 -0.60 9.13
CA SER A 8 8.31 -1.74 9.04
C SER A 8 8.82 -1.84 7.61
N GLN A 9 10.10 -1.52 7.39
CA GLN A 9 10.80 -1.83 6.15
C GLN A 9 11.00 -3.36 6.10
N ILE A 10 10.48 -4.02 5.06
CA ILE A 10 10.58 -5.48 4.92
C ILE A 10 11.85 -5.79 4.12
N ASP A 11 12.81 -6.47 4.73
CA ASP A 11 14.04 -6.92 4.06
C ASP A 11 13.74 -7.94 2.96
N ASN A 12 14.24 -7.67 1.76
CA ASN A 12 14.08 -8.51 0.58
C ASN A 12 15.10 -9.66 0.58
N ASN A 13 14.68 -10.86 0.96
CA ASN A 13 15.41 -12.08 0.62
C ASN A 13 14.92 -12.62 -0.73
N ASN A 14 15.71 -12.37 -1.78
CA ASN A 14 15.76 -12.99 -3.13
C ASN A 14 15.64 -11.95 -4.26
N ASN A 15 16.74 -11.71 -4.99
CA ASN A 15 16.85 -11.04 -6.31
C ASN A 15 16.13 -9.67 -6.54
N ASP A 16 15.35 -9.17 -5.59
CA ASP A 16 14.46 -8.01 -5.65
C ASP A 16 15.08 -6.79 -4.94
N ASN A 17 16.39 -6.56 -5.12
CA ASN A 17 17.12 -5.49 -4.39
C ASN A 17 16.58 -4.06 -4.62
N ASN A 18 15.59 -3.87 -5.51
CA ASN A 18 15.07 -2.56 -5.88
C ASN A 18 13.59 -2.32 -5.52
N ILE A 19 12.85 -3.31 -5.00
CA ILE A 19 11.45 -3.09 -4.60
C ILE A 19 11.38 -2.72 -3.12
N ILE A 20 10.94 -1.50 -2.80
CA ILE A 20 10.74 -1.09 -1.40
C ILE A 20 9.33 -1.46 -0.96
N LYS A 21 9.20 -2.12 0.19
CA LYS A 21 7.92 -2.55 0.77
C LYS A 21 7.76 -1.98 2.15
N PHE A 22 6.58 -1.44 2.43
CA PHE A 22 6.19 -1.03 3.77
C PHE A 22 4.68 -1.10 3.93
N GLN A 23 4.24 -1.06 5.17
CA GLN A 23 2.84 -1.06 5.51
C GLN A 23 2.56 -0.11 6.67
N ARG A 24 1.34 0.40 6.72
CA ARG A 24 0.87 1.27 7.79
C ARG A 24 -0.55 0.86 8.20
N LYS A 25 -0.76 0.76 9.51
CA LYS A 25 -2.07 0.61 10.12
C LYS A 25 -2.57 1.96 10.61
N THR A 26 -3.85 2.24 10.44
CA THR A 26 -4.51 3.41 11.05
C THR A 26 -5.93 3.06 11.49
N HIS A 27 -6.37 3.73 12.55
CA HIS A 27 -7.76 3.72 13.04
C HIS A 27 -8.49 5.01 12.66
N GLU A 28 -7.75 6.01 12.17
CA GLU A 28 -8.33 7.22 11.65
C GLU A 28 -9.02 6.84 10.33
N TYR A 29 -10.36 6.81 10.40
CA TYR A 29 -11.18 7.01 9.23
C TYR A 29 -10.67 8.30 8.58
N PHE A 30 -9.97 8.20 7.44
CA PHE A 30 -10.13 9.26 6.45
C PHE A 30 -11.64 9.42 6.34
N SER A 31 -12.14 10.63 6.57
CA SER A 31 -13.57 10.92 6.72
C SER A 31 -14.43 10.52 5.50
N ARG A 32 -13.81 9.91 4.49
CA ARG A 32 -14.41 9.17 3.39
C ARG A 32 -13.62 7.87 3.22
N ARG A 33 -14.32 6.74 3.20
CA ARG A 33 -13.82 5.43 2.76
C ARG A 33 -12.89 5.66 1.54
N PRO A 34 -11.64 5.16 1.51
CA PRO A 34 -10.85 5.24 0.28
C PRO A 34 -11.70 4.61 -0.82
N PRO A 35 -12.00 5.32 -1.92
CA PRO A 35 -13.03 4.86 -2.86
C PRO A 35 -12.66 3.55 -3.56
N PHE A 36 -11.37 3.17 -3.49
CA PHE A 36 -10.82 1.96 -4.11
C PHE A 36 -9.77 1.28 -3.22
N GLU A 37 -9.69 -0.04 -3.33
CA GLU A 37 -8.73 -0.87 -2.61
C GLU A 37 -7.34 -0.88 -3.24
N LYS A 38 -7.17 -0.43 -4.50
CA LYS A 38 -5.88 -0.51 -5.22
C LYS A 38 -5.65 0.73 -6.09
N PHE A 39 -4.54 1.42 -5.89
CA PHE A 39 -4.14 2.57 -6.69
C PHE A 39 -2.62 2.68 -6.85
N TYR A 40 -2.16 3.40 -7.87
CA TYR A 40 -0.74 3.62 -8.15
C TYR A 40 -0.45 5.08 -8.46
N ILE A 41 0.77 5.51 -8.18
CA ILE A 41 1.26 6.87 -8.36
C ILE A 41 2.51 6.81 -9.22
N ASP A 42 2.45 7.50 -10.35
CA ASP A 42 3.56 7.64 -11.29
C ASP A 42 3.87 9.12 -11.59
N SER A 43 3.25 10.05 -10.87
CA SER A 43 3.40 11.49 -11.11
C SER A 43 3.31 12.33 -9.84
N GLU A 44 3.99 13.48 -9.85
CA GLU A 44 4.02 14.47 -8.75
C GLU A 44 2.62 14.91 -8.32
N LYS A 45 1.76 15.17 -9.31
CA LYS A 45 0.41 15.68 -9.09
C LYS A 45 -0.40 14.74 -8.20
N GLU A 46 -0.13 13.45 -8.29
CA GLU A 46 -0.80 12.39 -7.53
C GLU A 46 -0.11 12.12 -6.19
N LEU A 47 1.17 12.45 -6.08
CA LEU A 47 1.95 12.37 -4.84
C LEU A 47 1.42 13.32 -3.76
N ASN A 48 0.95 14.51 -4.12
CA ASN A 48 0.31 15.42 -3.17
C ASN A 48 -0.99 14.84 -2.56
N LYS A 49 -1.75 14.08 -3.36
CA LYS A 49 -2.95 13.36 -2.89
C LYS A 49 -2.58 12.17 -2.02
N PHE A 50 -1.39 11.59 -2.20
CA PHE A 50 -0.82 10.60 -1.30
C PHE A 50 -0.35 11.21 0.02
N TYR A 51 0.32 12.36 0.01
CA TYR A 51 0.80 12.96 1.26
C TYR A 51 -0.28 13.49 2.18
N SER A 52 -1.41 13.93 1.63
CA SER A 52 -2.59 14.22 2.45
C SER A 52 -3.11 12.98 3.17
N ILE A 53 -2.79 11.77 2.68
CA ILE A 53 -3.19 10.47 3.25
C ILE A 53 -2.08 9.90 4.14
N PHE A 54 -0.81 10.02 3.77
CA PHE A 54 0.29 9.32 4.44
C PHE A 54 1.16 10.21 5.33
N SER A 55 0.84 11.50 5.51
CA SER A 55 1.46 12.41 6.48
C SER A 55 2.97 12.18 6.66
N ASN A 56 3.73 12.39 5.58
CA ASN A 56 5.19 12.34 5.54
C ASN A 56 5.82 11.00 5.95
N ALA A 57 5.07 9.89 5.94
CA ALA A 57 5.61 8.58 6.29
C ALA A 57 6.78 8.16 5.38
N ILE A 58 6.83 8.66 4.14
CA ILE A 58 7.96 8.52 3.24
C ILE A 58 8.20 9.83 2.52
N ASN A 59 9.44 10.34 2.52
CA ASN A 59 9.85 11.41 1.61
C ASN A 59 10.14 10.78 0.24
N LEU A 60 9.11 10.65 -0.59
CA LEU A 60 9.24 10.43 -2.03
C LEU A 60 9.36 11.81 -2.68
N ASP A 61 10.44 12.10 -3.38
CA ASP A 61 10.52 13.29 -4.21
C ASP A 61 10.21 12.94 -5.68
N GLN A 62 10.08 13.97 -6.52
CA GLN A 62 9.81 13.77 -7.93
C GLN A 62 10.90 12.95 -8.63
N GLN A 63 12.16 13.16 -8.25
CA GLN A 63 13.31 12.42 -8.79
C GLN A 63 13.19 10.91 -8.51
N TYR A 64 12.54 10.55 -7.40
CA TYR A 64 12.24 9.17 -7.06
C TYR A 64 11.16 8.57 -7.96
N LEU A 65 10.12 9.33 -8.32
CA LEU A 65 9.05 8.87 -9.22
C LEU A 65 9.48 8.72 -10.69
N ASP A 66 10.48 9.49 -11.14
CA ASP A 66 10.99 9.37 -12.51
C ASP A 66 11.49 7.95 -12.81
N ASN A 67 11.99 7.25 -11.78
CA ASN A 67 12.53 5.90 -11.88
C ASN A 67 11.63 4.82 -11.25
N ASN A 68 10.60 5.21 -10.49
CA ASN A 68 9.78 4.26 -9.73
C ASN A 68 8.29 4.63 -9.77
N THR A 69 7.45 3.60 -9.68
CA THR A 69 6.00 3.75 -9.51
C THR A 69 5.62 3.21 -8.14
N VAL A 70 4.74 3.93 -7.44
CA VAL A 70 4.31 3.58 -6.09
C VAL A 70 2.95 2.90 -6.18
N PHE A 71 2.83 1.67 -5.71
CA PHE A 71 1.61 0.88 -5.67
C PHE A 71 1.08 0.82 -4.26
N ILE A 72 -0.22 1.08 -4.07
CA ILE A 72 -0.86 1.16 -2.76
C ILE A 72 -2.13 0.31 -2.78
N GLN A 73 -2.18 -0.67 -1.89
CA GLN A 73 -3.36 -1.48 -1.66
C GLN A 73 -3.88 -1.30 -0.24
N VAL A 74 -5.19 -1.12 -0.09
CA VAL A 74 -5.85 -0.91 1.19
C VAL A 74 -6.65 -2.15 1.58
N LYS A 75 -6.51 -2.59 2.83
CA LYS A 75 -7.40 -3.57 3.45
C LYS A 75 -8.10 -2.99 4.66
N GLN A 76 -9.41 -3.20 4.70
CA GLN A 76 -10.22 -2.90 5.87
C GLN A 76 -10.23 -4.11 6.80
N ALA A 77 -10.07 -3.88 8.09
CA ALA A 77 -10.24 -4.86 9.14
C ALA A 77 -11.33 -4.38 10.11
N SER A 78 -12.19 -5.31 10.54
CA SER A 78 -13.24 -5.05 11.54
C SER A 78 -12.71 -4.90 12.98
N SER A 79 -11.39 -5.00 13.15
CA SER A 79 -10.73 -4.83 14.43
C SER A 79 -9.29 -4.39 14.23
N GLY A 80 -8.80 -3.50 15.09
CA GLY A 80 -7.37 -3.18 15.17
C GLY A 80 -6.48 -4.36 15.55
N SER A 81 -7.02 -5.42 16.16
CA SER A 81 -6.24 -6.61 16.51
C SER A 81 -5.96 -7.52 15.32
N ILE A 82 -6.71 -7.39 14.22
CA ILE A 82 -6.47 -8.15 13.00
C ILE A 82 -5.21 -7.59 12.34
N LYS A 83 -4.17 -8.41 12.28
CA LYS A 83 -2.90 -8.09 11.63
C LYS A 83 -2.91 -8.57 10.20
N TRP A 84 -2.54 -7.67 9.30
CA TRP A 84 -2.33 -7.98 7.90
C TRP A 84 -0.87 -7.67 7.54
N GLU A 85 -0.31 -8.44 6.62
CA GLU A 85 1.10 -8.36 6.25
C GLU A 85 1.25 -8.43 4.73
N LEU A 86 2.07 -7.55 4.16
CA LEU A 86 2.52 -7.65 2.77
C LEU A 86 3.64 -8.71 2.69
N SER A 87 3.30 -9.93 2.27
CA SER A 87 4.25 -11.04 2.22
C SER A 87 5.20 -10.93 1.04
N SER A 88 4.70 -10.55 -0.14
CA SER A 88 5.50 -10.41 -1.35
C SER A 88 4.84 -9.53 -2.40
N VAL A 89 5.63 -9.15 -3.40
CA VAL A 89 5.16 -8.47 -4.61
C VAL A 89 5.48 -9.40 -5.76
N THR A 90 4.48 -9.77 -6.55
CA THR A 90 4.68 -10.65 -7.71
C THR A 90 4.15 -10.03 -8.97
N PHE A 91 4.73 -10.46 -10.09
CA PHE A 91 4.36 -10.03 -11.43
C PHE A 91 3.82 -11.25 -12.18
N ASN A 92 2.49 -11.34 -12.32
CA ASN A 92 1.84 -12.48 -12.96
C ASN A 92 1.04 -11.99 -14.18
N ASN A 93 1.21 -12.66 -15.33
CA ASN A 93 0.42 -12.42 -16.54
C ASN A 93 0.26 -10.93 -16.89
N ASN A 94 1.37 -10.20 -16.86
CA ASN A 94 1.43 -8.77 -17.11
C ASN A 94 0.80 -7.88 -16.02
N ASN A 95 0.53 -8.33 -14.80
CA ASN A 95 -0.02 -7.48 -13.75
C ASN A 95 0.86 -7.46 -12.49
N VAL A 96 0.79 -6.36 -11.73
CA VAL A 96 1.40 -6.19 -10.42
C VAL A 96 0.45 -6.71 -9.34
N ASN A 97 0.93 -7.60 -8.47
CA ASN A 97 0.14 -8.11 -7.35
C ASN A 97 0.88 -7.92 -6.02
N LEU A 98 0.19 -7.30 -5.06
CA LEU A 98 0.64 -7.23 -3.67
C LEU A 98 0.01 -8.40 -2.91
N ASN A 99 0.83 -9.40 -2.56
CA ASN A 99 0.37 -10.57 -1.84
C ASN A 99 0.23 -10.21 -0.37
N ILE A 100 -1.02 -10.01 0.05
CA ILE A 100 -1.36 -9.59 1.42
C ILE A 100 -1.99 -10.77 2.14
N VAL A 101 -1.41 -11.12 3.29
CA VAL A 101 -1.83 -12.27 4.11
C VAL A 101 -2.30 -11.79 5.48
N CYS A 102 -3.22 -12.54 6.09
CA CYS A 102 -3.63 -12.36 7.48
C CYS A 102 -3.12 -13.60 8.24
N PRO A 103 -1.97 -13.51 8.94
CA PRO A 103 -1.36 -14.68 9.58
C PRO A 103 -2.23 -15.26 10.71
N HIS A 104 -3.16 -14.48 11.26
CA HIS A 104 -4.05 -14.91 12.33
C HIS A 104 -5.49 -15.06 11.85
N SER A 105 -6.03 -16.29 11.89
CA SER A 105 -7.40 -16.63 11.48
C SER A 105 -8.51 -16.04 12.37
N LEU A 106 -8.20 -15.10 13.26
CA LEU A 106 -9.16 -14.46 14.15
C LEU A 106 -10.07 -13.44 13.44
N ALA A 107 -9.88 -13.23 12.13
CA ALA A 107 -10.76 -12.40 11.30
C ALA A 107 -12.26 -12.71 11.49
N ASN A 108 -12.60 -13.96 11.85
CA ASN A 108 -13.97 -14.42 12.00
C ASN A 108 -14.57 -14.24 13.41
N ARG A 109 -13.87 -13.63 14.39
CA ARG A 109 -14.36 -13.57 15.78
C ARG A 109 -14.33 -12.18 16.43
N CYS A 110 -14.00 -11.12 15.69
CA CYS A 110 -13.95 -9.78 16.26
C CYS A 110 -15.25 -9.00 15.98
N PHE A 111 -16.13 -8.92 16.99
CA PHE A 111 -17.33 -8.06 17.00
C PHE A 111 -17.02 -6.65 17.55
N THR A 112 -15.88 -6.09 17.18
CA THR A 112 -15.49 -4.75 17.65
C THR A 112 -16.00 -3.68 16.70
N CYS A 113 -16.48 -2.55 17.22
CA CYS A 113 -16.80 -1.36 16.42
C CYS A 113 -15.55 -0.59 15.96
N ASP A 114 -14.36 -1.11 16.28
CA ASP A 114 -13.07 -0.53 15.95
C ASP A 114 -12.64 -0.96 14.54
N MET A 115 -12.83 -0.10 13.57
CA MET A 115 -12.33 -0.34 12.22
C MET A 115 -10.88 0.10 12.10
N ALA A 116 -10.04 -0.80 11.57
CA ALA A 116 -8.68 -0.47 11.19
C ALA A 116 -8.51 -0.56 9.66
N PHE A 117 -7.69 0.32 9.13
CA PHE A 117 -7.28 0.32 7.74
C PHE A 117 -5.79 0.01 7.66
N TRP A 118 -5.45 -0.91 6.78
CA TRP A 118 -4.09 -1.30 6.48
C TRP A 118 -3.74 -0.84 5.08
N TYR A 119 -2.68 -0.06 4.97
CA TYR A 119 -2.15 0.43 3.71
C TYR A 119 -0.86 -0.32 3.43
N PHE A 120 -0.81 -1.04 2.33
CA PHE A 120 0.35 -1.77 1.85
C PHE A 120 0.92 -1.04 0.67
N VAL A 121 2.19 -0.73 0.73
CA VAL A 121 2.85 0.06 -0.31
C VAL A 121 4.05 -0.70 -0.84
N ALA A 122 4.14 -0.74 -2.16
CA ALA A 122 5.31 -1.22 -2.87
C ALA A 122 5.80 -0.15 -3.83
N VAL A 123 7.07 0.23 -3.71
CA VAL A 123 7.73 1.08 -4.70
C VAL A 123 8.47 0.17 -5.66
N ILE A 124 8.11 0.23 -6.94
CA ILE A 124 8.59 -0.69 -7.97
C ILE A 124 9.30 0.13 -9.05
N PRO A 125 10.54 -0.23 -9.42
CA PRO A 125 11.25 0.41 -10.52
C PRO A 125 10.48 0.34 -11.84
N ASN A 126 10.43 1.46 -12.57
CA ASN A 126 9.69 1.58 -13.83
C ASN A 126 10.19 0.60 -14.90
N ASN A 127 11.45 0.18 -14.85
CA ASN A 127 12.00 -0.82 -15.76
C ASN A 127 11.37 -2.22 -15.58
N MET A 128 10.95 -2.58 -14.36
CA MET A 128 10.27 -3.84 -14.05
C MET A 128 8.80 -3.83 -14.50
N LEU A 129 8.24 -2.64 -14.70
CA LEU A 129 6.86 -2.42 -15.12
C LEU A 129 6.71 -2.37 -16.65
N LYS A 130 7.82 -2.39 -17.40
CA LYS A 130 7.79 -2.38 -18.86
C LYS A 130 6.99 -3.59 -19.36
N ASN A 131 5.96 -3.31 -20.16
CA ASN A 131 5.03 -4.28 -20.74
C ASN A 131 4.03 -4.92 -19.74
N LEU A 132 3.93 -4.39 -18.52
CA LEU A 132 2.84 -4.76 -17.61
C LEU A 132 1.60 -3.91 -17.88
N ASN A 133 0.45 -4.56 -17.88
CA ASN A 133 -0.86 -3.94 -17.82
C ASN A 133 -1.31 -3.83 -16.36
N LEU A 134 -1.51 -2.60 -15.89
CA LEU A 134 -1.89 -2.31 -14.50
C LEU A 134 -3.40 -2.53 -14.26
N ILE A 135 -3.93 -3.67 -14.71
CA ILE A 135 -5.37 -3.98 -14.62
C ILE A 135 -5.79 -4.02 -13.15
N GLY A 136 -6.83 -3.26 -12.82
CA GLY A 136 -7.38 -3.18 -11.45
C GLY A 136 -6.62 -2.20 -10.56
N TRP A 137 -5.58 -1.54 -11.06
CA TRP A 137 -4.93 -0.41 -10.43
C TRP A 137 -5.46 0.88 -11.05
N LYS A 138 -5.81 1.85 -10.20
CA LYS A 138 -6.28 3.17 -10.65
C LYS A 138 -5.31 4.26 -10.24
N LYS A 139 -5.27 5.33 -11.03
CA LYS A 139 -4.57 6.54 -10.62
C LYS A 139 -5.40 7.31 -9.59
N PRO A 140 -4.81 8.01 -8.61
CA PRO A 140 -5.56 8.87 -7.70
C PRO A 140 -6.44 9.91 -8.37
N SER A 141 -6.13 10.32 -9.60
CA SER A 141 -6.93 11.25 -10.40
C SER A 141 -8.21 10.63 -10.98
N GLU A 142 -8.28 9.31 -11.10
CA GLU A 142 -9.44 8.53 -11.57
C GLU A 142 -10.43 8.21 -10.43
N ILE A 143 -10.19 8.81 -9.25
CA ILE A 143 -10.83 8.53 -7.96
C ILE A 143 -11.43 9.81 -7.37
#